data_AF-A0A941F7F8-F1
#
_entry.id   AF-A0A941F7F8-F1
#
_cell.length_a   1.000
_cell.length_b   1.000
_cell.length_c   1.000
_cell.angle_alpha   90.00
_cell.angle_beta   90.00
_cell.angle_gamma   90.00
#
_symmetry.space_group_name_H-M   'P 1'
#
loop_
_entity.id
_entity.type
_entity.pdbx_description
1 polymer ?
#
loop_
_entity_poly.entity_id
_entity_poly.type
_entity_poly.pdbx_seq_one_letter_code
_entity_poly.pdbx_strand_id
1 'polypeptide(L)'
;MRYLKYTLLFLAGIVLFASCDKNDPIVFKAGDQSVAFLSSSLQVAEGGNELSIPVSLAGLPGGGAVSIKYDVSIEGISKPAIEGTDFEVISSKTIEFSEGYGEAEIRIRTMNNDIYEGNKMFYLVFTDIANTKPSAENMCMVTVSDDEHPLNIIIGTYDGLGISYFNGETVYTVSTKPDPDDVSKIVFTGFVPGGSNLDIYGVVDLDSKEIKIPVGQDIVKDDTNPAAINGWYGEEGDPAIPADGFITATFDDNGTITIHDWFGSKITEGVNDGLWFNIMQAGSVLTKAAAGEANINTTSEEFTIGEYKK
;
A
#
# COMPACT_ATOMS: atom_id res chain seq x y z
N MET A 1 104.40 -13.53 -23.21
CA MET A 1 103.98 -14.89 -22.77
C MET A 1 103.22 -14.74 -21.46
N ARG A 2 102.06 -15.43 -21.28
CA ARG A 2 101.74 -16.41 -20.21
C ARG A 2 101.97 -15.93 -18.75
N TYR A 3 101.01 -15.92 -17.80
CA TYR A 3 99.55 -16.17 -17.70
C TYR A 3 99.00 -15.25 -16.55
N LEU A 4 97.71 -14.92 -16.31
CA LEU A 4 96.35 -15.31 -16.75
C LEU A 4 95.63 -16.41 -15.92
N LYS A 5 94.37 -16.11 -15.49
CA LYS A 5 93.38 -16.91 -14.72
C LYS A 5 93.66 -17.03 -13.19
N TYR A 6 92.71 -17.18 -12.27
CA TYR A 6 91.24 -17.42 -12.30
C TYR A 6 90.53 -16.41 -11.33
N THR A 7 89.47 -15.70 -11.72
CA THR A 7 88.03 -16.08 -11.68
C THR A 7 87.37 -16.07 -10.28
N LEU A 8 86.49 -15.09 -10.05
CA LEU A 8 85.27 -15.26 -9.24
C LEU A 8 84.07 -14.64 -10.00
N LEU A 9 82.86 -15.11 -9.72
CA LEU A 9 81.65 -14.84 -10.50
C LEU A 9 80.72 -13.88 -9.75
N PHE A 10 80.13 -12.91 -10.44
CA PHE A 10 78.86 -12.31 -10.00
C PHE A 10 77.97 -12.02 -11.22
N LEU A 11 76.68 -12.37 -11.11
CA LEU A 11 75.76 -12.45 -12.24
C LEU A 11 74.74 -11.31 -12.17
N ALA A 12 74.86 -10.33 -13.06
CA ALA A 12 73.93 -9.20 -13.18
C ALA A 12 72.85 -9.50 -14.25
N GLY A 13 71.88 -10.35 -13.92
CA GLY A 13 70.71 -10.56 -14.76
C GLY A 13 69.72 -9.40 -14.66
N ILE A 14 69.66 -8.54 -15.69
CA ILE A 14 68.65 -7.47 -15.77
C ILE A 14 67.29 -8.12 -16.09
N VAL A 15 66.48 -8.31 -15.05
CA VAL A 15 65.08 -8.72 -15.21
C VAL A 15 64.27 -7.49 -15.63
N LEU A 16 63.93 -7.43 -16.92
CA LEU A 16 62.91 -6.51 -17.40
C LEU A 16 61.55 -6.98 -16.90
N PHE A 17 61.04 -6.34 -15.85
CA PHE A 17 59.65 -6.51 -15.42
C PHE A 17 58.71 -5.85 -16.45
N ALA A 18 58.45 -6.57 -17.53
CA ALA A 18 57.35 -6.29 -18.45
C ALA A 18 56.02 -6.58 -17.73
N SER A 19 55.60 -5.68 -16.84
CA SER A 19 54.32 -5.72 -16.16
C SER A 19 53.21 -5.41 -17.16
N CYS A 20 52.83 -6.40 -17.96
CA CYS A 20 51.64 -6.36 -18.81
C CYS A 20 50.36 -6.51 -17.98
N ASP A 21 50.19 -5.64 -16.99
CA ASP A 21 48.92 -5.48 -16.30
C ASP A 21 48.07 -4.48 -17.08
N LYS A 22 47.25 -4.98 -18.00
CA LYS A 22 46.27 -4.19 -18.76
C LYS A 22 45.00 -3.90 -17.95
N ASN A 23 45.18 -3.56 -16.68
CA ASN A 23 44.14 -2.92 -15.89
C ASN A 23 44.09 -1.44 -16.28
N ASP A 24 43.51 -1.15 -17.45
CA ASP A 24 42.96 0.18 -17.70
C ASP A 24 42.00 0.51 -16.54
N PRO A 25 42.16 1.63 -15.83
CA PRO A 25 41.35 1.91 -14.66
C PRO A 25 39.87 1.98 -15.03
N ILE A 26 39.01 1.48 -14.15
CA ILE A 26 37.54 1.61 -14.27
C ILE A 26 37.19 3.08 -14.07
N VAL A 27 37.21 3.83 -15.17
CA VAL A 27 36.87 5.25 -15.24
C VAL A 27 35.51 5.36 -15.92
N PHE A 28 34.56 5.95 -15.19
CA PHE A 28 33.24 6.31 -15.70
C PHE A 28 33.36 7.38 -16.80
N LYS A 29 32.65 7.21 -17.91
CA LYS A 29 32.73 8.06 -19.12
C LYS A 29 31.37 8.66 -19.46
N ALA A 30 31.35 9.58 -20.42
CA ALA A 30 30.13 10.17 -21.00
C ALA A 30 29.26 9.19 -21.84
N GLY A 31 29.43 7.88 -21.66
CA GLY A 31 28.54 6.82 -22.14
C GLY A 31 28.28 5.74 -21.08
N ASP A 32 28.69 6.00 -19.83
CA ASP A 32 28.33 5.20 -18.66
C ASP A 32 27.15 5.80 -17.88
N GLN A 33 26.69 6.99 -18.30
CA GLN A 33 25.48 7.66 -17.81
C GLN A 33 24.28 6.71 -17.78
N SER A 34 23.40 6.87 -16.79
CA SER A 34 22.17 6.07 -16.68
C SER A 34 20.98 6.89 -16.22
N VAL A 35 19.85 6.69 -16.90
CA VAL A 35 18.56 7.31 -16.54
C VAL A 35 17.70 6.36 -15.71
N ALA A 36 17.01 6.92 -14.70
CA ALA A 36 16.11 6.23 -13.80
C ALA A 36 14.88 7.09 -13.50
N PHE A 37 13.72 6.46 -13.28
CA PHE A 37 12.68 7.06 -12.45
C PHE A 37 13.11 6.98 -10.98
N LEU A 38 12.90 8.03 -10.18
CA LEU A 38 13.19 7.99 -8.74
C LEU A 38 12.09 7.28 -7.92
N SER A 39 11.09 6.70 -8.58
CA SER A 39 10.05 5.85 -7.98
C SER A 39 9.53 4.87 -9.04
N SER A 40 9.36 3.60 -8.67
CA SER A 40 8.78 2.56 -9.56
C SER A 40 7.26 2.62 -9.64
N SER A 41 6.61 3.28 -8.67
CA SER A 41 5.16 3.41 -8.58
C SER A 41 4.78 4.72 -7.87
N LEU A 42 3.79 5.43 -8.41
CA LEU A 42 3.19 6.63 -7.83
C LEU A 42 1.66 6.55 -7.92
N GLN A 43 0.98 7.35 -7.10
CA GLN A 43 -0.48 7.42 -7.04
C GLN A 43 -0.93 8.88 -6.96
N VAL A 44 -2.04 9.19 -7.63
CA VAL A 44 -2.73 10.49 -7.63
C VAL A 44 -4.24 10.23 -7.70
N ALA A 45 -5.07 11.11 -7.14
CA ALA A 45 -6.53 11.03 -7.30
C ALA A 45 -6.96 11.63 -8.65
N GLU A 46 -8.19 11.36 -9.10
CA GLU A 46 -8.81 12.19 -10.14
C GLU A 46 -9.13 13.61 -9.60
N GLY A 47 -10.10 14.36 -10.12
CA GLY A 47 -10.33 15.74 -9.63
C GLY A 47 -9.43 16.84 -10.20
N GLY A 48 -8.71 16.60 -11.30
CA GLY A 48 -7.87 17.64 -11.92
C GLY A 48 -6.49 17.84 -11.25
N ASN A 49 -6.04 16.88 -10.44
CA ASN A 49 -4.81 16.95 -9.66
C ASN A 49 -3.55 16.83 -10.55
N GLU A 50 -2.50 17.61 -10.24
CA GLU A 50 -1.19 17.50 -10.92
C GLU A 50 -0.23 16.58 -10.15
N LEU A 51 0.49 15.73 -10.88
CA LEU A 51 1.54 14.85 -10.34
C LEU A 51 2.87 15.12 -11.05
N SER A 52 3.90 15.45 -10.27
CA SER A 52 5.30 15.40 -10.70
C SER A 52 5.85 13.97 -10.52
N ILE A 53 6.31 13.35 -11.60
CA ILE A 53 7.07 12.11 -11.61
C ILE A 53 8.56 12.46 -11.76
N PRO A 54 9.39 12.29 -10.71
CA PRO A 54 10.80 12.63 -10.75
C PRO A 54 11.65 11.62 -11.55
N VAL A 55 12.50 12.14 -12.43
CA VAL A 55 13.45 11.41 -13.27
C VAL A 55 14.86 11.91 -12.97
N SER A 56 15.83 11.01 -12.83
CA SER A 56 17.24 11.36 -12.62
C SER A 56 18.13 10.80 -13.72
N LEU A 57 19.14 11.59 -14.12
CA LEU A 57 20.25 11.17 -14.96
C LEU A 57 21.53 11.15 -14.13
N ALA A 58 21.97 9.95 -13.74
CA ALA A 58 23.29 9.77 -13.15
C ALA A 58 24.36 9.94 -14.24
N GLY A 59 25.30 10.85 -14.02
CA GLY A 59 26.32 11.21 -15.01
C GLY A 59 27.48 12.02 -14.40
N LEU A 60 28.42 12.42 -15.24
CA LEU A 60 29.55 13.28 -14.85
C LEU A 60 29.32 14.73 -15.27
N PRO A 61 29.74 15.72 -14.46
CA PRO A 61 29.76 17.11 -14.87
C PRO A 61 30.59 17.33 -16.15
N GLY A 62 29.99 17.99 -17.13
CA GLY A 62 30.60 18.16 -18.45
C GLY A 62 30.50 16.92 -19.34
N GLY A 63 29.63 15.96 -19.03
CA GLY A 63 29.35 14.79 -19.87
C GLY A 63 28.74 15.15 -21.23
N GLY A 64 28.18 16.36 -21.37
CA GLY A 64 27.51 16.84 -22.58
C GLY A 64 26.01 16.56 -22.55
N ALA A 65 25.25 17.36 -23.30
CA ALA A 65 23.80 17.34 -23.25
C ALA A 65 23.21 15.97 -23.65
N VAL A 66 22.24 15.49 -22.86
CA VAL A 66 21.52 14.23 -23.09
C VAL A 66 20.03 14.51 -23.27
N SER A 67 19.49 14.04 -24.39
CA SER A 67 18.06 14.06 -24.72
C SER A 67 17.48 12.66 -24.50
N ILE A 68 16.33 12.57 -23.81
CA ILE A 68 15.67 11.31 -23.45
C ILE A 68 14.18 11.41 -23.77
N LYS A 69 13.62 10.41 -24.44
CA LYS A 69 12.17 10.31 -24.71
C LYS A 69 11.55 9.25 -23.84
N TYR A 70 10.31 9.51 -23.43
CA TYR A 70 9.43 8.54 -22.80
C TYR A 70 8.10 8.52 -23.53
N ASP A 71 7.31 7.48 -23.30
CA ASP A 71 5.91 7.46 -23.70
C ASP A 71 5.05 6.79 -22.63
N VAL A 72 3.73 6.89 -22.81
CA VAL A 72 2.72 6.17 -22.03
C VAL A 72 2.57 4.76 -22.60
N SER A 73 2.63 3.74 -21.74
CA SER A 73 2.26 2.37 -22.09
C SER A 73 1.15 1.86 -21.19
N ILE A 74 0.23 1.11 -21.78
CA ILE A 74 -0.85 0.38 -21.10
C ILE A 74 -0.69 -1.15 -21.24
N GLU A 75 0.46 -1.62 -21.74
CA GLU A 75 0.72 -3.04 -21.96
C GLU A 75 0.75 -3.81 -20.63
N GLY A 76 0.00 -4.92 -20.57
CA GLY A 76 -0.11 -5.76 -19.38
C GLY A 76 -1.08 -5.26 -18.30
N ILE A 77 -1.70 -4.09 -18.46
CA ILE A 77 -2.60 -3.50 -17.47
C ILE A 77 -4.05 -3.96 -17.69
N SER A 78 -4.74 -4.35 -16.60
CA SER A 78 -6.13 -4.81 -16.62
C SER A 78 -7.16 -3.67 -16.67
N LYS A 79 -6.94 -2.59 -15.91
CA LYS A 79 -7.69 -1.32 -15.96
C LYS A 79 -6.76 -0.20 -16.46
N PRO A 80 -6.60 -0.02 -17.77
CA PRO A 80 -5.70 0.99 -18.33
C PRO A 80 -6.26 2.40 -18.17
N ALA A 81 -5.42 3.34 -17.75
CA ALA A 81 -5.70 4.78 -17.84
C ALA A 81 -5.28 5.30 -19.22
N ILE A 82 -6.12 6.11 -19.83
CA ILE A 82 -6.00 6.58 -21.22
C ILE A 82 -5.65 8.07 -21.25
N GLU A 83 -4.52 8.39 -21.89
CA GLU A 83 -4.09 9.78 -22.11
C GLU A 83 -5.11 10.51 -23.00
N GLY A 84 -5.60 11.66 -22.54
CA GLY A 84 -6.70 12.40 -23.15
C GLY A 84 -8.11 11.97 -22.70
N THR A 85 -8.23 11.12 -21.68
CA THR A 85 -9.53 10.75 -21.06
C THR A 85 -9.45 10.67 -19.54
N ASP A 86 -8.44 9.98 -18.99
CA ASP A 86 -8.25 9.84 -17.53
C ASP A 86 -7.17 10.79 -16.99
N PHE A 87 -6.22 11.17 -17.85
CA PHE A 87 -5.15 12.13 -17.55
C PHE A 87 -4.62 12.78 -18.83
N GLU A 88 -3.86 13.86 -18.70
CA GLU A 88 -3.07 14.48 -19.76
C GLU A 88 -1.60 14.64 -19.35
N VAL A 89 -0.66 14.46 -20.29
CA VAL A 89 0.75 14.78 -20.07
C VAL A 89 0.98 16.26 -20.36
N ILE A 90 1.09 17.06 -19.29
CA ILE A 90 1.25 18.53 -19.37
C ILE A 90 2.72 18.98 -19.54
N SER A 91 3.65 18.03 -19.62
CA SER A 91 5.08 18.23 -19.88
C SER A 91 5.52 17.74 -21.27
N SER A 92 6.73 18.09 -21.69
CA SER A 92 7.33 17.54 -22.91
C SER A 92 7.58 16.03 -22.80
N LYS A 93 7.20 15.23 -23.82
CA LYS A 93 7.62 13.81 -23.97
C LYS A 93 9.10 13.64 -24.35
N THR A 94 9.88 14.72 -24.32
CA THR A 94 11.35 14.72 -24.41
C THR A 94 11.93 15.54 -23.26
N ILE A 95 12.85 14.92 -22.51
CA ILE A 95 13.56 15.47 -21.34
C ILE A 95 14.99 15.81 -21.77
N GLU A 96 15.48 16.99 -21.40
CA GLU A 96 16.80 17.50 -21.79
C GLU A 96 17.67 17.76 -20.55
N PHE A 97 18.80 17.08 -20.43
CA PHE A 97 19.80 17.28 -19.38
C PHE A 97 21.04 17.98 -19.96
N SER A 98 21.08 19.31 -19.91
CA SER A 98 22.12 20.12 -20.58
C SER A 98 23.56 19.78 -20.16
N GLU A 99 23.77 19.48 -18.88
CA GLU A 99 25.09 19.20 -18.29
C GLU A 99 25.54 17.74 -18.43
N GLY A 100 24.65 16.85 -18.89
CA GLY A 100 24.87 15.40 -18.94
C GLY A 100 24.67 14.67 -17.61
N TYR A 101 24.04 15.33 -16.64
CA TYR A 101 23.59 14.77 -15.36
C TYR A 101 22.47 15.65 -14.79
N GLY A 102 21.74 15.17 -13.78
CA GLY A 102 20.82 15.99 -12.98
C GLY A 102 19.47 15.31 -12.70
N GLU A 103 18.46 16.14 -12.43
CA GLU A 103 17.07 15.72 -12.17
C GLU A 103 16.11 16.53 -13.04
N ALA A 104 14.97 15.92 -13.37
CA ALA A 104 13.90 16.51 -14.16
C ALA A 104 12.54 15.95 -13.68
N GLU A 105 11.45 16.60 -14.07
CA GLU A 105 10.09 16.13 -13.79
C GLU A 105 9.34 15.85 -15.09
N ILE A 106 8.69 14.69 -15.17
CA ILE A 106 7.52 14.51 -16.02
C ILE A 106 6.32 15.01 -15.21
N ARG A 107 5.41 15.76 -15.83
CA ARG A 107 4.19 16.22 -15.18
C ARG A 107 2.96 15.75 -15.93
N ILE A 108 2.00 15.22 -15.19
CA ILE A 108 0.64 14.95 -15.67
C ILE A 108 -0.39 15.78 -14.90
N ARG A 109 -1.59 15.87 -15.44
CA ARG A 109 -2.80 16.26 -14.71
C ARG A 109 -3.85 15.16 -14.88
N THR A 110 -4.51 14.72 -13.82
CA THR A 110 -5.67 13.83 -13.92
C THR A 110 -6.87 14.59 -14.49
N MET A 111 -7.83 13.89 -15.09
CA MET A 111 -9.13 14.46 -15.41
C MET A 111 -10.08 14.27 -14.22
N ASN A 112 -11.38 14.50 -14.37
CA ASN A 112 -12.39 14.13 -13.38
C ASN A 112 -13.64 13.65 -14.10
N ASN A 113 -14.32 12.67 -13.53
CA ASN A 113 -15.62 12.20 -13.98
C ASN A 113 -16.57 11.96 -12.77
N ASP A 114 -17.80 11.52 -13.01
CA ASP A 114 -18.81 11.30 -11.95
C ASP A 114 -19.27 9.81 -11.91
N ILE A 115 -18.41 8.88 -12.37
CA ILE A 115 -18.73 7.45 -12.57
C ILE A 115 -17.64 6.58 -11.95
N TYR A 116 -18.03 5.68 -11.04
CA TYR A 116 -17.14 4.64 -10.54
C TYR A 116 -16.75 3.65 -11.64
N GLU A 117 -15.51 3.71 -12.10
CA GLU A 117 -14.87 2.70 -12.94
C GLU A 117 -13.77 1.94 -12.17
N GLY A 118 -13.33 2.49 -11.03
CA GLY A 118 -12.28 2.02 -10.14
C GLY A 118 -10.87 2.22 -10.70
N ASN A 119 -9.90 2.43 -9.79
CA ASN A 119 -8.52 2.84 -10.07
C ASN A 119 -7.93 2.32 -11.40
N LYS A 120 -7.49 3.26 -12.24
CA LYS A 120 -6.90 3.02 -13.56
C LYS A 120 -5.40 3.25 -13.51
N MET A 121 -4.63 2.52 -14.30
CA MET A 121 -3.15 2.54 -14.26
C MET A 121 -2.53 2.74 -15.64
N PHE A 122 -1.38 3.39 -15.67
CA PHE A 122 -0.50 3.44 -16.84
C PHE A 122 0.97 3.34 -16.45
N TYR A 123 1.84 2.98 -17.39
CA TYR A 123 3.29 3.05 -17.24
C TYR A 123 3.85 4.25 -17.99
N LEU A 124 4.78 4.97 -17.38
CA LEU A 124 5.75 5.79 -18.08
C LEU A 124 6.98 4.93 -18.37
N VAL A 125 7.40 4.85 -19.63
CA VAL A 125 8.54 4.03 -20.08
C VAL A 125 9.49 4.85 -20.94
N PHE A 126 10.80 4.72 -20.76
CA PHE A 126 11.78 5.37 -21.64
C PHE A 126 11.85 4.66 -22.99
N THR A 127 11.62 5.40 -24.08
CA THR A 127 11.53 4.88 -25.46
C THR A 127 12.76 5.22 -26.31
N ASP A 128 13.50 6.27 -25.95
CA ASP A 128 14.79 6.62 -26.53
C ASP A 128 15.69 7.22 -25.44
N ILE A 129 16.78 6.53 -25.12
CA ILE A 129 17.73 6.90 -24.05
C ILE A 129 19.09 7.36 -24.62
N ALA A 130 19.15 7.64 -25.93
CA ALA A 130 20.35 8.06 -26.66
C ALA A 130 21.57 7.15 -26.38
N ASN A 131 22.68 7.72 -25.90
CA ASN A 131 23.91 6.99 -25.57
C ASN A 131 24.01 6.57 -24.09
N THR A 132 22.92 6.69 -23.32
CA THR A 132 22.88 6.30 -21.91
C THR A 132 22.45 4.84 -21.74
N LYS A 133 22.58 4.32 -20.52
CA LYS A 133 22.14 2.98 -20.12
C LYS A 133 20.81 3.08 -19.35
N PRO A 134 19.89 2.12 -19.49
CA PRO A 134 18.76 2.05 -18.58
C PRO A 134 19.25 1.65 -17.18
N SER A 135 18.67 2.21 -16.13
CA SER A 135 18.76 1.63 -14.78
C SER A 135 17.84 0.40 -14.66
N ALA A 136 17.69 -0.16 -13.45
CA ALA A 136 16.64 -1.16 -13.20
C ALA A 136 15.23 -0.52 -13.15
N GLU A 137 15.18 0.75 -12.76
CA GLU A 137 14.02 1.63 -12.62
C GLU A 137 13.74 2.37 -13.94
N ASN A 138 13.68 1.63 -15.05
CA ASN A 138 13.45 2.17 -16.40
C ASN A 138 11.95 2.35 -16.76
N MET A 139 11.05 2.05 -15.81
CA MET A 139 9.61 2.26 -15.89
C MET A 139 9.05 2.76 -14.55
N CYS A 140 8.00 3.58 -14.61
CA CYS A 140 7.23 4.01 -13.44
C CYS A 140 5.74 3.73 -13.68
N MET A 141 5.10 3.02 -12.77
CA MET A 141 3.65 2.85 -12.75
C MET A 141 2.98 4.07 -12.13
N VAL A 142 1.91 4.58 -12.73
CA VAL A 142 1.09 5.65 -12.16
C VAL A 142 -0.33 5.13 -12.03
N THR A 143 -0.86 5.19 -10.80
CA THR A 143 -2.25 4.85 -10.49
C THR A 143 -3.05 6.14 -10.38
N VAL A 144 -4.06 6.31 -11.25
CA VAL A 144 -5.14 7.26 -11.05
C VAL A 144 -6.16 6.60 -10.13
N SER A 145 -6.44 7.26 -9.01
CA SER A 145 -7.40 6.79 -8.00
C SER A 145 -8.75 7.40 -8.29
N ASP A 146 -9.77 6.55 -8.34
CA ASP A 146 -11.17 6.92 -8.51
C ASP A 146 -11.73 7.30 -7.12
N ASP A 147 -12.37 8.46 -6.99
CA ASP A 147 -13.05 8.92 -5.76
C ASP A 147 -14.59 8.95 -5.85
N GLU A 148 -15.13 8.19 -6.80
CA GLU A 148 -16.56 7.97 -7.05
C GLU A 148 -17.08 6.65 -6.44
N HIS A 149 -16.22 5.88 -5.77
CA HIS A 149 -16.56 4.58 -5.17
C HIS A 149 -17.88 4.63 -4.37
N PRO A 150 -18.89 3.78 -4.68
CA PRO A 150 -20.25 3.97 -4.20
C PRO A 150 -20.40 3.80 -2.68
N LEU A 151 -19.43 3.15 -2.02
CA LEU A 151 -19.34 3.04 -0.56
C LEU A 151 -18.55 4.19 0.13
N ASN A 152 -18.14 5.26 -0.59
CA ASN A 152 -17.32 6.35 -0.01
C ASN A 152 -17.95 7.03 1.20
N ILE A 153 -19.29 7.06 1.26
CA ILE A 153 -20.02 7.50 2.46
C ILE A 153 -19.59 6.73 3.73
N ILE A 154 -19.21 5.45 3.65
CA ILE A 154 -18.76 4.62 4.77
C ILE A 154 -17.28 4.16 4.70
N ILE A 155 -16.46 4.74 3.83
CA ILE A 155 -15.00 4.56 3.82
C ILE A 155 -14.32 5.60 4.73
N GLY A 156 -13.37 5.19 5.57
CA GLY A 156 -12.59 6.08 6.43
C GLY A 156 -12.12 5.48 7.74
N THR A 157 -11.59 6.32 8.63
CA THR A 157 -11.27 5.96 10.03
C THR A 157 -12.40 6.44 10.94
N TYR A 158 -12.67 5.68 11.99
CA TYR A 158 -13.81 5.83 12.87
C TYR A 158 -13.41 5.79 14.34
N ASP A 159 -13.96 6.74 15.10
CA ASP A 159 -14.04 6.67 16.56
C ASP A 159 -15.29 5.86 16.94
N GLY A 160 -15.06 4.65 17.44
CA GLY A 160 -16.08 3.73 17.93
C GLY A 160 -16.37 3.93 19.42
N LEU A 161 -17.65 3.95 19.77
CA LEU A 161 -18.17 3.98 21.14
C LEU A 161 -19.16 2.84 21.33
N GLY A 162 -19.03 2.09 22.42
CA GLY A 162 -19.99 1.04 22.78
C GLY A 162 -19.76 0.50 24.19
N ILE A 163 -20.58 -0.47 24.60
CA ILE A 163 -20.43 -1.14 25.90
C ILE A 163 -19.80 -2.52 25.69
N SER A 164 -18.61 -2.74 26.24
CA SER A 164 -18.04 -4.06 26.41
C SER A 164 -18.73 -4.78 27.58
N TYR A 165 -19.14 -6.02 27.39
CA TYR A 165 -19.68 -6.88 28.44
C TYR A 165 -18.66 -7.19 29.55
N PHE A 166 -17.35 -7.14 29.26
CA PHE A 166 -16.29 -7.36 30.25
C PHE A 166 -15.79 -6.05 30.88
N ASN A 167 -15.71 -4.96 30.12
CA ASN A 167 -14.99 -3.74 30.53
C ASN A 167 -15.90 -2.50 30.76
N GLY A 168 -17.16 -2.54 30.34
CA GLY A 168 -18.07 -1.38 30.39
C GLY A 168 -17.92 -0.45 29.18
N GLU A 169 -18.16 0.85 29.37
CA GLU A 169 -18.04 1.85 28.31
C GLU A 169 -16.63 1.83 27.69
N THR A 170 -16.56 1.63 26.38
CA THR A 170 -15.32 1.36 25.63
C THR A 170 -15.27 2.28 24.41
N VAL A 171 -14.16 3.01 24.27
CA VAL A 171 -13.83 3.80 23.07
C VAL A 171 -12.70 3.09 22.32
N TYR A 172 -12.81 3.00 21.00
CA TYR A 172 -11.91 2.22 20.15
C TYR A 172 -11.83 2.78 18.73
N THR A 173 -10.83 2.37 17.97
CA THR A 173 -10.66 2.80 16.57
C THR A 173 -11.02 1.67 15.62
N VAL A 174 -11.86 1.95 14.63
CA VAL A 174 -12.13 1.07 13.49
C VAL A 174 -11.69 1.80 12.22
N SER A 175 -11.21 1.09 11.21
CA SER A 175 -11.05 1.68 9.87
C SER A 175 -11.70 0.81 8.82
N THR A 176 -12.23 1.46 7.78
CA THR A 176 -12.96 0.84 6.68
C THR A 176 -12.31 1.18 5.34
N LYS A 177 -12.27 0.19 4.46
CA LYS A 177 -11.72 0.28 3.10
C LYS A 177 -12.59 -0.55 2.14
N PRO A 178 -12.64 -0.22 0.84
CA PRO A 178 -13.34 -1.07 -0.12
C PRO A 178 -12.68 -2.46 -0.19
N ASP A 179 -13.49 -3.48 -0.46
CA ASP A 179 -12.98 -4.80 -0.87
C ASP A 179 -12.37 -4.69 -2.28
N PRO A 180 -11.22 -5.34 -2.55
CA PRO A 180 -10.54 -5.21 -3.85
C PRO A 180 -11.25 -5.93 -5.01
N ASP A 181 -12.10 -6.92 -4.72
CA ASP A 181 -12.72 -7.81 -5.69
C ASP A 181 -14.25 -7.64 -5.79
N ASP A 182 -14.90 -7.05 -4.76
CA ASP A 182 -16.36 -6.87 -4.70
C ASP A 182 -16.79 -5.48 -4.20
N VAL A 183 -17.23 -4.62 -5.13
CA VAL A 183 -17.72 -3.26 -4.88
C VAL A 183 -18.90 -3.17 -3.89
N SER A 184 -19.60 -4.27 -3.62
CA SER A 184 -20.68 -4.33 -2.62
C SER A 184 -20.19 -4.59 -1.20
N LYS A 185 -18.89 -4.85 -0.99
CA LYS A 185 -18.31 -5.12 0.32
C LYS A 185 -17.48 -3.95 0.86
N ILE A 186 -17.60 -3.74 2.16
CA ILE A 186 -16.70 -2.90 2.95
C ILE A 186 -15.89 -3.80 3.90
N VAL A 187 -14.58 -3.57 3.99
CA VAL A 187 -13.64 -4.31 4.83
C VAL A 187 -13.34 -3.50 6.08
N PHE A 188 -13.55 -4.08 7.26
CA PHE A 188 -13.29 -3.49 8.58
C PHE A 188 -11.97 -4.01 9.16
N THR A 189 -11.11 -3.07 9.59
CA THR A 189 -9.91 -3.34 10.38
C THR A 189 -10.17 -2.92 11.84
N GLY A 190 -9.87 -3.77 12.82
CA GLY A 190 -10.00 -3.42 14.25
C GLY A 190 -11.42 -3.53 14.84
N PHE A 191 -12.35 -4.19 14.16
CA PHE A 191 -13.79 -4.16 14.45
C PHE A 191 -14.17 -4.52 15.90
N VAL A 192 -13.55 -5.53 16.50
CA VAL A 192 -13.71 -5.87 17.93
C VAL A 192 -12.49 -5.33 18.72
N PRO A 193 -12.68 -4.36 19.64
CA PRO A 193 -11.57 -3.86 20.45
C PRO A 193 -11.01 -4.97 21.36
N GLY A 194 -9.67 -5.10 21.38
CA GLY A 194 -8.96 -6.17 22.08
C GLY A 194 -9.04 -7.56 21.45
N GLY A 195 -9.84 -7.73 20.39
CA GLY A 195 -10.15 -9.03 19.78
C GLY A 195 -10.04 -9.04 18.26
N SER A 196 -9.19 -8.19 17.67
CA SER A 196 -8.95 -8.13 16.22
C SER A 196 -7.47 -7.99 15.89
N ASN A 197 -6.96 -8.87 15.01
CA ASN A 197 -5.69 -8.65 14.29
C ASN A 197 -5.76 -9.03 12.80
N LEU A 198 -6.91 -9.54 12.33
CA LEU A 198 -7.27 -9.69 10.92
C LEU A 198 -8.36 -8.68 10.52
N ASP A 199 -8.52 -8.53 9.21
CA ASP A 199 -9.63 -7.82 8.60
C ASP A 199 -10.86 -8.74 8.46
N ILE A 200 -12.06 -8.20 8.59
CA ILE A 200 -13.33 -8.87 8.24
C ILE A 200 -14.14 -8.01 7.24
N TYR A 201 -15.07 -8.59 6.50
CA TYR A 201 -15.94 -7.83 5.59
C TYR A 201 -17.41 -7.79 6.05
N GLY A 202 -18.12 -6.76 5.58
CA GLY A 202 -19.59 -6.71 5.55
C GLY A 202 -20.09 -6.42 4.14
N VAL A 203 -21.21 -7.03 3.76
CA VAL A 203 -21.92 -6.75 2.50
C VAL A 203 -22.88 -5.58 2.73
N VAL A 204 -22.86 -4.61 1.83
CA VAL A 204 -23.58 -3.33 1.97
C VAL A 204 -24.75 -3.26 0.99
N ASP A 205 -25.89 -2.82 1.50
CA ASP A 205 -27.07 -2.47 0.72
C ASP A 205 -27.26 -0.95 0.81
N LEU A 206 -27.03 -0.24 -0.31
CA LEU A 206 -27.08 1.22 -0.38
C LEU A 206 -28.52 1.78 -0.38
N ASP A 207 -29.50 1.01 -0.85
CA ASP A 207 -30.90 1.43 -0.94
C ASP A 207 -31.58 1.40 0.44
N SER A 208 -31.27 0.39 1.26
CA SER A 208 -31.73 0.27 2.66
C SER A 208 -30.78 0.91 3.69
N LYS A 209 -29.55 1.23 3.28
CA LYS A 209 -28.42 1.64 4.13
C LYS A 209 -28.04 0.61 5.20
N GLU A 210 -28.20 -0.68 4.90
CA GLU A 210 -27.81 -1.79 5.78
C GLU A 210 -26.38 -2.28 5.46
N ILE A 211 -25.68 -2.76 6.50
CA ILE A 211 -24.46 -3.56 6.39
C ILE A 211 -24.70 -4.89 7.10
N LYS A 212 -24.39 -6.00 6.41
CA LYS A 212 -24.53 -7.37 6.92
C LYS A 212 -23.14 -7.99 7.01
N ILE A 213 -22.64 -8.16 8.23
CA ILE A 213 -21.28 -8.66 8.54
C ILE A 213 -21.41 -10.15 8.88
N PRO A 214 -21.01 -11.10 8.00
CA PRO A 214 -21.16 -12.53 8.27
C PRO A 214 -20.40 -12.96 9.53
N VAL A 215 -21.01 -13.82 10.34
CA VAL A 215 -20.30 -14.48 11.45
C VAL A 215 -19.40 -15.61 10.93
N GLY A 216 -18.47 -16.07 11.76
CA GLY A 216 -17.53 -17.16 11.42
C GLY A 216 -16.32 -16.75 10.58
N GLN A 217 -16.15 -15.46 10.26
CA GLN A 217 -14.89 -14.95 9.68
C GLN A 217 -13.79 -14.94 10.74
N ASP A 218 -12.58 -15.41 10.40
CA ASP A 218 -11.41 -15.29 11.27
C ASP A 218 -11.08 -13.81 11.54
N ILE A 219 -11.04 -13.41 12.81
CA ILE A 219 -10.77 -12.03 13.24
C ILE A 219 -9.50 -11.93 14.12
N VAL A 220 -9.08 -13.04 14.74
CA VAL A 220 -7.76 -13.18 15.38
C VAL A 220 -7.04 -14.41 14.84
N LYS A 221 -5.86 -14.16 14.28
CA LYS A 221 -4.84 -15.18 14.04
C LYS A 221 -3.82 -15.16 15.19
N ASP A 222 -3.86 -16.19 16.01
CA ASP A 222 -2.90 -16.46 17.08
C ASP A 222 -2.67 -17.98 17.18
N ASP A 223 -1.46 -18.41 17.54
CA ASP A 223 -1.09 -19.84 17.61
C ASP A 223 -1.67 -20.57 18.84
N THR A 224 -2.23 -19.83 19.81
CA THR A 224 -2.80 -20.36 21.07
C THR A 224 -4.31 -20.16 21.17
N ASN A 225 -4.80 -19.02 20.67
CA ASN A 225 -6.18 -18.55 20.80
C ASN A 225 -6.70 -17.94 19.48
N PRO A 226 -6.77 -18.70 18.36
CA PRO A 226 -7.41 -18.21 17.14
C PRO A 226 -8.89 -17.94 17.42
N ALA A 227 -9.46 -16.91 16.80
CA ALA A 227 -10.84 -16.49 17.07
C ALA A 227 -11.56 -15.96 15.82
N ALA A 228 -12.87 -16.18 15.80
CA ALA A 228 -13.78 -15.75 14.73
C ALA A 228 -14.87 -14.79 15.25
N ILE A 229 -15.32 -13.88 14.38
CA ILE A 229 -16.41 -12.94 14.70
C ILE A 229 -17.74 -13.69 14.90
N ASN A 230 -18.36 -13.53 16.05
CA ASN A 230 -19.61 -14.18 16.46
C ASN A 230 -20.53 -13.16 17.18
N GLY A 231 -21.80 -13.49 17.39
CA GLY A 231 -22.74 -12.54 18.01
C GLY A 231 -24.12 -13.09 18.37
N TRP A 232 -24.99 -12.20 18.85
CA TRP A 232 -26.39 -12.47 19.20
C TRP A 232 -27.29 -11.32 18.71
N TYR A 233 -28.50 -11.65 18.27
CA TYR A 233 -29.42 -10.68 17.67
C TYR A 233 -30.04 -9.71 18.71
N GLY A 234 -30.17 -8.45 18.29
CA GLY A 234 -30.91 -7.37 18.96
C GLY A 234 -30.30 -6.82 20.25
N GLU A 235 -30.96 -5.79 20.81
CA GLU A 235 -30.55 -5.10 22.04
C GLU A 235 -30.34 -6.05 23.23
N GLU A 236 -31.20 -7.05 23.38
CA GLU A 236 -31.10 -8.08 24.41
C GLU A 236 -29.90 -9.02 24.23
N GLY A 237 -29.45 -9.26 22.99
CA GLY A 237 -28.48 -10.30 22.67
C GLY A 237 -29.04 -11.71 22.90
N ASP A 238 -30.15 -12.05 22.25
CA ASP A 238 -30.76 -13.40 22.20
C ASP A 238 -31.81 -13.44 21.05
N PRO A 239 -31.80 -14.41 20.12
CA PRO A 239 -30.95 -15.61 20.06
C PRO A 239 -29.52 -15.35 19.54
N ALA A 240 -28.64 -16.33 19.75
CA ALA A 240 -27.34 -16.37 19.09
C ALA A 240 -27.49 -16.38 17.56
N ILE A 241 -26.59 -15.67 16.86
CA ILE A 241 -26.57 -15.62 15.40
C ILE A 241 -26.14 -17.00 14.85
N PRO A 242 -26.88 -17.62 13.91
CA PRO A 242 -26.51 -18.91 13.34
C PRO A 242 -25.27 -18.78 12.44
N ALA A 243 -24.60 -19.90 12.13
CA ALA A 243 -23.33 -19.90 11.40
C ALA A 243 -23.41 -19.38 9.95
N ASP A 244 -24.61 -19.30 9.37
CA ASP A 244 -24.92 -18.68 8.07
C ASP A 244 -25.57 -17.28 8.21
N GLY A 245 -25.65 -16.77 9.44
CA GLY A 245 -26.18 -15.45 9.77
C GLY A 245 -25.14 -14.33 9.70
N PHE A 246 -25.58 -13.15 10.12
CA PHE A 246 -24.80 -11.92 10.06
C PHE A 246 -25.16 -10.99 11.22
N ILE A 247 -24.17 -10.24 11.68
CA ILE A 247 -24.33 -9.05 12.52
C ILE A 247 -24.86 -7.94 11.62
N THR A 248 -25.92 -7.25 12.06
CA THR A 248 -26.53 -6.13 11.36
C THR A 248 -26.01 -4.78 11.85
N ALA A 249 -25.81 -3.88 10.90
CA ALA A 249 -25.58 -2.48 11.14
C ALA A 249 -26.30 -1.63 10.09
N THR A 250 -26.47 -0.33 10.36
CA THR A 250 -26.96 0.65 9.38
C THR A 250 -26.08 1.89 9.39
N PHE A 251 -26.08 2.67 8.31
CA PHE A 251 -25.38 3.95 8.26
C PHE A 251 -26.28 5.14 7.92
N ASP A 252 -25.90 6.33 8.38
CA ASP A 252 -26.60 7.59 8.13
C ASP A 252 -26.03 8.39 6.95
N ASP A 253 -26.62 9.54 6.63
CA ASP A 253 -26.14 10.45 5.57
C ASP A 253 -24.78 11.12 5.87
N ASN A 254 -24.25 10.97 7.08
CA ASN A 254 -22.90 11.41 7.46
C ASN A 254 -21.86 10.27 7.41
N GLY A 255 -22.31 9.03 7.13
CA GLY A 255 -21.47 7.84 7.16
C GLY A 255 -21.24 7.25 8.55
N THR A 256 -21.99 7.70 9.57
CA THR A 256 -21.99 7.15 10.93
C THR A 256 -22.60 5.75 10.89
N ILE A 257 -21.92 4.73 11.43
CA ILE A 257 -22.39 3.33 11.40
C ILE A 257 -22.89 2.94 12.80
N THR A 258 -24.11 2.44 12.91
CA THR A 258 -24.67 1.88 14.16
C THR A 258 -24.85 0.39 14.02
N ILE A 259 -24.30 -0.39 14.96
CA ILE A 259 -24.37 -1.85 15.00
C ILE A 259 -25.52 -2.27 15.94
N HIS A 260 -26.48 -3.05 15.44
CA HIS A 260 -27.76 -3.34 16.13
C HIS A 260 -27.78 -4.66 16.91
N ASP A 261 -26.75 -5.48 16.73
CA ASP A 261 -26.59 -6.79 17.35
C ASP A 261 -25.39 -6.81 18.30
N TRP A 262 -25.37 -7.76 19.24
CA TRP A 262 -24.18 -8.04 20.04
C TRP A 262 -23.14 -8.74 19.17
N PHE A 263 -21.88 -8.35 19.29
CA PHE A 263 -20.78 -8.90 18.47
C PHE A 263 -19.50 -9.07 19.29
N GLY A 264 -18.67 -10.05 18.94
CA GLY A 264 -17.46 -10.33 19.70
C GLY A 264 -16.52 -11.32 19.02
N SER A 265 -15.29 -11.35 19.53
CA SER A 265 -14.23 -12.23 19.03
C SER A 265 -14.18 -13.47 19.91
N LYS A 266 -14.72 -14.58 19.38
CA LYS A 266 -14.84 -15.86 20.09
C LYS A 266 -13.71 -16.79 19.68
N ILE A 267 -12.98 -17.29 20.67
CA ILE A 267 -11.90 -18.27 20.48
C ILE A 267 -12.51 -19.60 19.99
N THR A 268 -11.93 -20.16 18.93
CA THR A 268 -12.45 -21.32 18.18
C THR A 268 -11.66 -22.60 18.35
N GLU A 269 -10.42 -22.53 18.88
CA GLU A 269 -9.57 -23.68 19.12
C GLU A 269 -8.74 -23.51 20.41
N GLY A 270 -8.00 -24.56 20.79
CA GLY A 270 -7.07 -24.53 21.92
C GLY A 270 -7.73 -24.77 23.28
N VAL A 271 -7.05 -24.36 24.36
CA VAL A 271 -7.51 -24.56 25.74
C VAL A 271 -8.59 -23.57 26.19
N ASN A 272 -8.83 -22.53 25.38
CA ASN A 272 -9.77 -21.45 25.63
C ASN A 272 -10.93 -21.41 24.61
N ASP A 273 -11.13 -22.49 23.82
CA ASP A 273 -12.29 -22.63 22.93
C ASP A 273 -13.61 -22.33 23.67
N GLY A 274 -14.45 -21.51 23.05
CA GLY A 274 -15.71 -21.04 23.65
C GLY A 274 -15.59 -19.76 24.47
N LEU A 275 -14.39 -19.35 24.88
CA LEU A 275 -14.14 -18.06 25.54
C LEU A 275 -14.03 -16.92 24.51
N TRP A 276 -14.06 -15.68 24.99
CA TRP A 276 -14.09 -14.49 24.13
C TRP A 276 -13.02 -13.50 24.57
N PHE A 277 -12.31 -12.90 23.61
CA PHE A 277 -11.40 -11.77 23.88
C PHE A 277 -12.18 -10.53 24.32
N ASN A 278 -13.31 -10.26 23.64
CA ASN A 278 -14.25 -9.21 23.98
C ASN A 278 -15.62 -9.49 23.35
N ILE A 279 -16.67 -8.97 23.98
CA ILE A 279 -18.04 -8.94 23.49
C ILE A 279 -18.56 -7.51 23.67
N MET A 280 -18.93 -6.88 22.57
CA MET A 280 -19.57 -5.57 22.50
C MET A 280 -21.08 -5.76 22.41
N GLN A 281 -21.82 -4.92 23.13
CA GLN A 281 -23.27 -4.89 23.11
C GLN A 281 -23.79 -4.17 21.84
N ALA A 282 -25.03 -4.50 21.47
CA ALA A 282 -25.81 -3.77 20.49
C ALA A 282 -25.91 -2.26 20.83
N GLY A 283 -26.11 -1.43 19.81
CA GLY A 283 -26.10 0.03 19.94
C GLY A 283 -24.69 0.64 19.93
N SER A 284 -23.66 -0.13 19.57
CA SER A 284 -22.31 0.40 19.34
C SER A 284 -22.30 1.29 18.09
N VAL A 285 -21.73 2.49 18.21
CA VAL A 285 -21.72 3.53 17.15
C VAL A 285 -20.30 3.83 16.73
N LEU A 286 -20.05 3.83 15.42
CA LEU A 286 -18.81 4.26 14.79
C LEU A 286 -19.07 5.64 14.14
N THR A 287 -18.43 6.69 14.65
CA THR A 287 -18.48 8.05 14.07
C THR A 287 -17.21 8.31 13.28
N LYS A 288 -17.28 8.92 12.09
CA LYS A 288 -16.05 9.23 11.31
C LYS A 288 -15.14 10.16 12.10
N ALA A 289 -13.88 9.76 12.25
CA ALA A 289 -12.86 10.52 12.96
C ALA A 289 -12.57 11.85 12.25
N ALA A 290 -12.21 12.88 13.01
CA ALA A 290 -11.86 14.18 12.43
C ALA A 290 -10.59 14.09 11.56
N ALA A 291 -10.63 14.68 10.37
CA ALA A 291 -9.54 14.63 9.40
C ALA A 291 -8.24 15.25 9.97
N GLY A 292 -7.30 14.38 10.35
CA GLY A 292 -6.03 14.73 10.98
C GLY A 292 -5.77 14.01 12.32
N GLU A 293 -6.80 13.53 13.00
CA GLU A 293 -6.68 12.78 14.26
C GLU A 293 -6.76 11.27 14.03
N ALA A 294 -5.65 10.69 13.58
CA ALA A 294 -5.41 9.26 13.73
C ALA A 294 -5.15 8.95 15.22
N ASN A 295 -6.22 8.90 16.02
CA ASN A 295 -6.20 8.50 17.42
C ASN A 295 -5.91 6.99 17.54
N ILE A 296 -4.68 6.59 17.20
CA ILE A 296 -4.15 5.22 17.39
C ILE A 296 -3.89 5.03 18.89
N ASN A 297 -4.96 5.04 19.68
CA ASN A 297 -4.91 4.76 21.11
C ASN A 297 -4.79 3.25 21.30
N THR A 298 -3.63 2.72 20.93
CA THR A 298 -3.19 1.34 21.19
C THR A 298 -2.78 1.19 22.65
N THR A 299 -3.68 1.59 23.56
CA THR A 299 -3.68 1.13 24.94
C THR A 299 -3.96 -0.36 24.92
N SER A 300 -2.88 -1.14 24.83
CA SER A 300 -2.87 -2.58 25.05
C SER A 300 -3.09 -2.89 26.53
N GLU A 301 -4.24 -2.46 27.05
CA GLU A 301 -4.79 -3.01 28.28
C GLU A 301 -5.06 -4.50 28.04
N GLU A 302 -4.78 -5.33 29.03
CA GLU A 302 -4.89 -6.79 28.91
C GLU A 302 -6.38 -7.17 28.84
N PHE A 303 -6.94 -7.20 27.62
CA PHE A 303 -8.33 -7.58 27.39
C PHE A 303 -8.59 -8.96 27.98
N THR A 304 -9.44 -8.97 29.01
CA THR A 304 -9.65 -10.15 29.84
C THR A 304 -10.47 -11.18 29.07
N ILE A 305 -9.80 -12.25 28.63
CA ILE A 305 -10.47 -13.40 28.03
C ILE A 305 -11.52 -13.94 29.01
N GLY A 306 -12.78 -13.97 28.59
CA GLY A 306 -13.92 -14.20 29.47
C GLY A 306 -14.93 -15.24 28.96
N GLU A 307 -15.62 -15.86 29.91
CA GLU A 307 -16.82 -16.66 29.68
C GLU A 307 -18.03 -15.72 29.52
N TYR A 308 -18.82 -15.89 28.46
CA TYR A 308 -20.15 -15.29 28.36
C TYR A 308 -21.12 -15.98 29.31
N LYS A 309 -21.83 -15.22 30.16
CA LYS A 309 -22.77 -15.74 31.16
C LYS A 309 -24.08 -14.97 31.10
N LYS A 310 -25.09 -15.61 30.53
CA LYS A 310 -26.49 -15.19 30.45
C LYS A 310 -27.38 -16.42 30.68
#